data_AF-A0A938GXU5-F1
#
_entry.id   AF-A0A938GXU5-F1
#
_cell.length_a   1.000
_cell.length_b   1.000
_cell.length_c   1.000
_cell.angle_alpha   90.00
_cell.angle_beta   90.00
_cell.angle_gamma   90.00
#
_symmetry.space_group_name_H-M   'P 1'
#
loop_
_entity.id
_entity.type
_entity.pdbx_description
1 polymer ?
#
loop_
_entity_poly.entity_id
_entity_poly.type
_entity_poly.pdbx_seq_one_letter_code
_entity_poly.pdbx_strand_id
1 'polypeptide(L)'
;MSLLEGRILVTGGAGFIGSALVWALNQRGQRDIVVTDFLGSDDKWRNLVPLQFADYVEADAFRAALRAGAGALGRFSTVFHLGACSATTERNAAYLIDNNYTYSKELAAWALAQGARFIYASSAAT
;
A
#
# COMPACT_ATOMS: atom_id res chain seq x y z
N MET A 1 15.79 16.79 4.45
CA MET A 1 15.15 15.64 5.13
C MET A 1 15.05 14.50 4.16
N SER A 2 15.44 13.31 4.60
CA SER A 2 15.38 12.11 3.78
C SER A 2 13.92 11.70 3.55
N LEU A 3 13.60 11.22 2.34
CA LEU A 3 12.25 10.74 1.99
C LEU A 3 11.80 9.52 2.82
N LEU A 4 12.71 8.93 3.59
CA LEU A 4 12.49 7.74 4.40
C LEU A 4 12.54 8.03 5.90
N GLU A 5 12.62 9.30 6.32
CA GLU A 5 12.51 9.67 7.74
C GLU A 5 11.03 9.64 8.16
N GLY A 6 10.65 8.62 8.94
CA GLY A 6 9.31 8.46 9.53
C GLY A 6 8.57 7.21 9.07
N ARG A 7 7.29 7.11 9.45
CA ARG A 7 6.45 5.94 9.18
C ARG A 7 6.10 5.80 7.69
N ILE A 8 6.31 4.60 7.14
CA ILE A 8 6.11 4.29 5.71
C ILE A 8 4.89 3.39 5.54
N LEU A 9 4.03 3.69 4.56
CA LEU A 9 2.96 2.81 4.12
C LEU A 9 3.35 2.12 2.82
N VAL A 10 3.15 0.80 2.73
CA VAL A 10 3.26 0.04 1.47
C VAL A 10 1.95 -0.70 1.22
N THR A 11 1.19 -0.26 0.22
CA THR A 11 0.00 -1.01 -0.23
C THR A 11 0.39 -2.06 -1.26
N GLY A 12 -0.32 -3.18 -1.34
CA GLY A 12 0.09 -4.30 -2.22
C GLY A 12 1.40 -4.92 -1.76
N GLY A 13 1.73 -4.79 -0.47
CA GLY A 13 3.05 -5.16 0.07
C GLY A 13 3.30 -6.66 0.15
N ALA A 14 2.26 -7.49 0.05
CA ALA A 14 2.41 -8.95 -0.03
C ALA A 14 2.59 -9.44 -1.48
N GLY A 15 2.34 -8.57 -2.47
CA GLY A 15 2.68 -8.83 -3.87
C GLY A 15 4.19 -8.89 -4.12
N PHE A 16 4.58 -9.33 -5.33
CA PHE A 16 5.98 -9.52 -5.71
C PHE A 16 6.81 -8.22 -5.58
N ILE A 17 6.36 -7.12 -6.20
CA ILE A 17 7.08 -5.84 -6.15
C ILE A 17 7.00 -5.21 -4.75
N GLY A 18 5.85 -5.31 -4.10
CA GLY A 18 5.65 -4.77 -2.75
C GLY A 18 6.56 -5.40 -1.70
N SER A 19 6.66 -6.72 -1.69
CA SER A 19 7.52 -7.44 -0.76
C SER A 19 9.01 -7.19 -1.03
N ALA A 20 9.42 -7.11 -2.30
CA ALA A 20 10.78 -6.73 -2.67
C ALA A 20 11.13 -5.29 -2.23
N LEU A 21 10.17 -4.35 -2.31
CA LEU A 21 10.35 -2.99 -1.81
C LEU A 21 10.54 -2.99 -0.29
N VAL A 22 9.68 -3.69 0.46
CA VAL A 22 9.79 -3.78 1.93
C VAL A 22 11.12 -4.42 2.33
N TRP A 23 11.55 -5.49 1.64
CA TRP A 23 12.87 -6.09 1.84
C TRP A 23 13.98 -5.06 1.64
N ALA A 24 13.94 -4.31 0.54
CA ALA A 24 14.94 -3.28 0.25
C ALA A 24 14.93 -2.13 1.27
N LEU A 25 13.77 -1.80 1.85
CA LEU A 25 13.64 -0.84 2.96
C LEU A 25 14.27 -1.39 4.24
N ASN A 26 14.05 -2.67 4.57
CA ASN A 26 14.68 -3.33 5.72
C ASN A 26 16.20 -3.33 5.63
N GLN A 27 16.77 -3.59 4.44
CA GLN A 27 18.21 -3.52 4.19
C GLN A 27 18.79 -2.11 4.41
N ARG A 28 17.94 -1.07 4.38
CA ARG A 28 18.30 0.33 4.69
C ARG A 28 17.99 0.72 6.13
N GLY A 29 17.65 -0.24 6.99
CA GLY A 29 17.32 -0.02 8.40
C GLY A 29 15.91 0.49 8.66
N GLN A 30 15.06 0.60 7.63
CA GLN A 30 13.68 1.03 7.79
C GLN A 30 12.80 -0.14 8.25
N ARG A 31 12.12 0.05 9.39
CA ARG A 31 11.26 -0.97 10.02
C ARG A 31 9.91 -0.44 10.46
N ASP A 32 9.74 0.88 10.60
CA ASP A 32 8.43 1.51 10.85
C ASP A 32 7.61 1.57 9.56
N ILE A 33 7.25 0.38 9.10
CA ILE A 33 6.54 0.13 7.85
C ILE A 33 5.19 -0.47 8.22
N VAL A 34 4.11 0.09 7.70
CA VAL A 34 2.78 -0.54 7.72
C VAL A 34 2.55 -1.13 6.33
N VAL A 35 2.24 -2.41 6.28
CA VAL A 35 1.87 -3.10 5.05
C VAL A 35 0.35 -3.22 4.98
N THR A 36 -0.23 -2.96 3.81
CA THR A 36 -1.64 -3.25 3.57
C THR A 36 -1.82 -3.97 2.23
N ASP A 37 -2.64 -5.01 2.23
CA ASP A 37 -2.91 -5.86 1.06
C ASP A 37 -4.22 -6.62 1.31
N PHE A 38 -4.71 -7.34 0.29
CA PHE A 38 -5.84 -8.26 0.39
C PHE A 38 -5.31 -9.70 0.45
N LEU A 39 -5.01 -10.27 1.62
CA LEU A 39 -4.36 -11.58 1.65
C LEU A 39 -5.28 -12.73 1.21
N GLY A 40 -6.57 -12.64 1.50
CA GLY A 40 -7.56 -13.62 1.04
C GLY A 40 -7.15 -15.06 1.35
N SER A 41 -7.24 -15.94 0.34
CA SER A 41 -6.90 -17.36 0.44
C SER A 41 -5.69 -17.76 -0.40
N ASP A 42 -4.96 -16.79 -0.97
CA ASP A 42 -3.77 -17.07 -1.76
C ASP A 42 -2.53 -17.28 -0.86
N ASP A 43 -1.40 -17.66 -1.45
CA ASP A 43 -0.15 -17.90 -0.73
C ASP A 43 0.75 -16.65 -0.64
N LYS A 44 0.30 -15.47 -1.08
CA LYS A 44 1.18 -14.28 -1.17
C LYS A 44 1.58 -13.75 0.20
N TRP A 45 0.80 -14.07 1.25
CA TRP A 45 1.17 -13.79 2.64
C TRP A 45 2.55 -14.34 3.01
N ARG A 46 3.00 -15.42 2.36
CA ARG A 46 4.32 -16.03 2.57
C ARG A 46 5.47 -15.07 2.22
N ASN A 47 5.23 -14.12 1.31
CA ASN A 47 6.21 -13.08 0.97
C ASN A 47 6.47 -12.12 2.14
N LEU A 48 5.56 -12.01 3.10
CA LEU A 48 5.71 -11.15 4.28
C LEU A 48 6.51 -11.80 5.41
N VAL A 49 6.50 -13.14 5.50
CA VAL A 49 7.14 -13.91 6.58
C VAL A 49 8.61 -13.52 6.85
N PRO A 50 9.47 -13.34 5.83
CA PRO A 50 10.87 -12.99 6.09
C PRO A 50 11.12 -11.48 6.33
N LEU A 51 10.07 -10.65 6.30
CA LEU A 51 10.19 -9.19 6.31
C LEU A 51 10.01 -8.61 7.71
N GLN A 52 10.56 -7.41 7.92
CA GLN A 52 10.43 -6.66 9.16
C GLN A 52 9.55 -5.43 8.93
N PHE A 53 8.37 -5.40 9.54
CA PHE A 53 7.44 -4.28 9.44
C PHE A 53 6.72 -4.11 10.78
N ALA A 54 6.23 -2.91 11.04
CA ALA A 54 5.61 -2.55 12.32
C ALA A 54 4.20 -3.14 12.45
N ASP A 55 3.45 -3.18 11.35
CA ASP A 55 2.09 -3.71 11.36
C ASP A 55 1.61 -4.15 9.96
N TYR A 56 0.61 -5.01 9.93
CA TYR A 56 -0.15 -5.38 8.74
C TYR A 56 -1.64 -5.07 8.95
N VAL A 57 -2.24 -4.39 7.97
CA VAL A 57 -3.68 -4.06 7.99
C VAL A 57 -4.34 -4.54 6.71
N GLU A 58 -5.40 -5.33 6.82
CA GLU A 58 -6.22 -5.73 5.67
C GLU A 58 -6.73 -4.50 4.91
N ALA A 59 -6.66 -4.54 3.58
CA ALA A 59 -6.88 -3.37 2.73
C ALA A 59 -8.29 -2.76 2.90
N ASP A 60 -9.32 -3.59 3.09
CA ASP A 60 -10.69 -3.09 3.36
C ASP A 60 -10.77 -2.33 4.69
N ALA A 61 -10.15 -2.87 5.74
CA ALA A 61 -10.10 -2.22 7.04
C ALA A 61 -9.30 -0.91 6.98
N PHE A 62 -8.17 -0.92 6.26
CA PHE A 62 -7.37 0.27 6.04
C PHE A 62 -8.15 1.36 5.29
N ARG A 63 -8.84 0.99 4.20
CA ARG A 63 -9.64 1.92 3.40
C ARG A 63 -10.84 2.46 4.19
N ALA A 64 -11.48 1.65 5.02
CA ALA A 64 -12.54 2.09 5.91
C ALA A 64 -12.01 3.11 6.94
N ALA A 65 -10.86 2.83 7.56
CA ALA A 65 -10.22 3.75 8.51
C ALA A 65 -9.79 5.07 7.83
N LEU A 66 -9.28 5.01 6.60
CA LEU A 66 -8.95 6.18 5.79
C LEU A 66 -10.17 7.09 5.60
N ARG A 67 -11.34 6.50 5.29
CA ARG A 67 -12.60 7.23 5.10
C ARG A 67 -13.17 7.78 6.41
N ALA A 68 -12.89 7.13 7.54
CA ALA A 68 -13.29 7.62 8.87
C ALA A 68 -12.50 8.86 9.32
N GLY A 69 -11.34 9.13 8.69
CA GLY A 69 -10.60 10.38 8.86
C GLY A 69 -9.12 10.18 9.17
N ALA A 70 -8.32 11.23 8.95
CA ALA A 70 -6.86 11.16 8.95
C ALA A 70 -6.21 10.73 10.28
N GLY A 71 -6.91 10.90 11.41
CA GLY A 71 -6.36 10.58 12.74
C GLY A 71 -6.30 9.09 13.08
N ALA A 72 -7.11 8.24 12.43
CA ALA A 72 -7.26 6.83 12.82
C ALA A 72 -6.03 5.97 12.54
N LEU A 73 -5.23 6.34 11.52
CA LEU A 73 -4.09 5.56 11.03
C LEU A 73 -2.73 6.13 11.49
N GLY A 74 -2.76 7.25 12.21
CA GLY A 74 -1.57 8.04 12.52
C GLY A 74 -1.00 8.75 11.28
N ARG A 75 0.19 9.34 11.44
CA ARG A 75 0.85 10.14 10.41
C ARG A 75 1.91 9.32 9.67
N PHE A 76 1.88 9.39 8.34
CA PHE A 76 2.89 8.77 7.48
C PHE A 76 3.79 9.84 6.84
N SER A 77 5.07 9.52 6.64
CA SER A 77 6.00 10.36 5.87
C SER A 77 5.97 10.02 4.39
N THR A 78 5.79 8.74 4.06
CA THR A 78 5.80 8.24 2.67
C THR A 78 4.80 7.10 2.49
N VAL A 79 4.12 7.11 1.34
CA VAL A 79 3.19 6.09 0.88
C VAL A 79 3.66 5.56 -0.47
N PHE A 80 3.96 4.26 -0.51
CA PHE A 80 4.17 3.51 -1.74
C PHE A 80 2.89 2.76 -2.09
N HIS A 81 2.16 3.26 -3.07
CA HIS A 81 0.94 2.66 -3.55
C HIS A 81 1.24 1.71 -4.71
N LEU A 82 1.34 0.42 -4.39
CA LEU A 82 1.60 -0.68 -5.32
C LEU A 82 0.42 -1.69 -5.40
N GLY A 83 -0.68 -1.39 -4.72
CA GLY A 83 -1.86 -2.25 -4.67
C GLY A 83 -2.79 -1.95 -5.83
N ALA A 84 -3.04 -2.93 -6.69
CA ALA A 84 -4.01 -2.86 -7.78
C ALA A 84 -4.40 -4.28 -8.21
N CYS A 85 -5.56 -4.42 -8.84
CA CYS A 85 -5.87 -5.60 -9.62
C CYS A 85 -5.15 -5.50 -10.97
N SER A 86 -4.15 -6.34 -11.18
CA SER A 86 -3.35 -6.40 -12.42
C SER A 86 -3.83 -7.48 -13.41
N ALA A 87 -4.84 -8.27 -13.05
CA ALA A 87 -5.36 -9.30 -13.92
C ALA A 87 -6.04 -8.68 -15.15
N THR A 88 -5.45 -8.87 -16.32
CA THR A 88 -6.03 -8.44 -17.61
C THR A 88 -7.28 -9.22 -18.00
N THR A 89 -7.52 -10.35 -17.32
CA THR A 89 -8.70 -11.20 -17.50
C THR A 89 -9.87 -10.78 -16.62
N GLU A 90 -9.70 -9.81 -15.73
CA GLU A 90 -10.79 -9.31 -14.88
C GLU A 90 -11.86 -8.63 -15.74
N ARG A 91 -13.11 -9.05 -15.58
CA ARG A 91 -14.26 -8.56 -16.37
C ARG A 91 -15.19 -7.66 -15.58
N ASN A 92 -15.06 -7.64 -14.25
CA ASN A 92 -15.82 -6.79 -13.38
C ASN A 92 -15.30 -5.34 -13.45
N ALA A 93 -15.82 -4.58 -14.40
CA ALA A 93 -15.44 -3.18 -14.59
C ALA A 93 -15.71 -2.30 -13.36
N ALA A 94 -16.79 -2.57 -12.61
CA ALA A 94 -17.10 -1.82 -11.40
C ALA A 94 -16.03 -2.02 -10.32
N TYR A 95 -15.57 -3.26 -10.14
CA TYR A 95 -14.46 -3.57 -9.25
C TYR A 95 -13.16 -2.89 -9.70
N LEU A 96 -12.83 -2.94 -11.00
CA LEU A 96 -11.63 -2.28 -11.52
C LEU A 96 -11.64 -0.76 -11.29
N ILE A 97 -12.78 -0.10 -11.52
CA ILE A 97 -12.93 1.33 -11.25
C ILE A 97 -12.79 1.62 -9.75
N ASP A 98 -13.41 0.82 -8.89
CA ASP A 98 -13.32 1.06 -7.45
C ASP A 98 -11.90 0.82 -6.91
N ASN A 99 -11.29 -0.31 -7.23
CA ASN A 99 -10.01 -0.75 -6.68
C ASN A 99 -8.80 -0.04 -7.29
N ASN A 100 -8.75 0.13 -8.62
CA ASN A 100 -7.56 0.67 -9.29
C ASN A 100 -7.60 2.19 -9.48
N TYR A 101 -8.79 2.80 -9.41
CA TYR A 101 -8.95 4.23 -9.67
C TYR A 101 -9.50 4.98 -8.46
N THR A 102 -10.67 4.61 -7.94
CA THR A 102 -11.29 5.33 -6.83
C THR A 102 -10.44 5.22 -5.56
N TYR A 103 -9.99 4.02 -5.19
CA TYR A 103 -9.13 3.84 -4.03
C TYR A 103 -7.81 4.60 -4.16
N SER A 104 -7.17 4.56 -5.33
CA SER A 104 -5.93 5.31 -5.62
C SER A 104 -6.09 6.82 -5.39
N LYS A 105 -7.23 7.39 -5.81
CA LYS A 105 -7.54 8.82 -5.56
C LYS A 105 -7.78 9.12 -4.08
N GLU A 106 -8.55 8.28 -3.39
CA GLU A 106 -8.80 8.40 -1.95
C GLU A 106 -7.48 8.40 -1.17
N LEU A 107 -6.60 7.44 -1.48
CA LEU A 107 -5.31 7.29 -0.84
C LEU A 107 -4.36 8.45 -1.14
N ALA A 108 -4.31 8.91 -2.39
CA ALA A 108 -3.51 10.07 -2.77
C ALA A 108 -3.96 11.33 -2.03
N ALA A 109 -5.28 11.60 -2.00
CA ALA A 109 -5.84 12.76 -1.29
C ALA A 109 -5.51 12.72 0.21
N TRP A 110 -5.68 11.54 0.84
CA TRP A 110 -5.33 11.34 2.24
C TRP A 110 -3.83 11.54 2.53
N ALA A 111 -2.96 10.97 1.68
CA ALA A 111 -1.50 11.11 1.83
C ALA A 111 -1.07 12.58 1.72
N LEU A 112 -1.59 13.31 0.73
CA LEU A 112 -1.29 14.72 0.51
C LEU A 112 -1.81 15.61 1.64
N ALA A 113 -2.99 15.33 2.19
CA ALA A 113 -3.60 16.11 3.28
C ALA A 113 -2.73 16.12 4.57
N GLN A 114 -1.94 15.07 4.80
CA GLN A 114 -1.00 15.00 5.93
C GLN A 114 0.44 15.39 5.54
N GLY A 115 0.69 15.76 4.29
CA GLY A 115 2.03 16.09 3.77
C GLY A 115 2.94 14.87 3.57
N ALA A 116 2.37 13.67 3.43
CA ALA A 116 3.13 12.48 3.08
C ALA A 116 3.50 12.50 1.59
N ARG A 117 4.68 11.99 1.26
CA ARG A 117 5.03 11.73 -0.15
C ARG A 117 4.22 10.56 -0.67
N PHE A 118 3.60 10.71 -1.84
CA PHE A 118 2.84 9.66 -2.49
C PHE A 118 3.58 9.17 -3.75
N ILE A 119 3.98 7.90 -3.77
CA ILE A 119 4.58 7.23 -4.93
C ILE A 119 3.58 6.19 -5.42
N TYR A 120 3.12 6.34 -6.65
CA TYR A 120 2.17 5.45 -7.30
C TYR A 120 2.87 4.68 -8.42
N ALA A 121 2.69 3.35 -8.44
CA ALA A 121 3.12 2.54 -9.57
C ALA A 121 1.97 2.40 -10.59
N SER A 122 2.25 2.72 -11.84
CA SER A 122 1.36 2.50 -12.98
C SER A 122 1.98 1.50 -13.96
N SER A 123 1.15 0.84 -14.74
CA SER A 123 1.59 -0.03 -15.83
C SER A 123 1.43 0.67 -17.19
N ALA A 124 2.35 0.39 -18.11
CA ALA A 124 2.17 0.68 -19.53
C ALA A 124 1.46 -0.51 -20.19
N ALA A 125 0.19 -0.73 -19.86
CA ALA A 125 -0.62 -1.74 -20.54
C ALA A 125 -1.14 -1.14 -21.86
N THR A 126 -0.74 -1.73 -22.99
CA THR A 126 -1.23 -1.44 -24.35
C THR A 126 -2.08 -2.57 -24.86
#